data_AF-A0AA88H0H3-F1
#
_entry.id   AF-A0AA88H0H3-F1
#
_cell.length_a   1.000
_cell.length_b   1.000
_cell.length_c   1.000
_cell.angle_alpha   90.00
_cell.angle_beta   90.00
_cell.angle_gamma   90.00
#
_symmetry.space_group_name_H-M   'P 1'
#
loop_
_entity.id
_entity.type
_entity.pdbx_description
1 polymer ?
#
loop_
_entity_poly.entity_id
_entity_poly.type
_entity_poly.pdbx_seq_one_letter_code
_entity_poly.pdbx_strand_id
1 'polypeptide(L)'
;MICSENTQHIVLHINDIDVHSETIKVSGEGVEDMVVNRTAFEMITQFFTIHLSGELIAGIQLGLSMSYFAKLNDGLGVTTDWWEMLWLNDGLATYLKFKGVDWVEHDMKMEQQYVNDAIYTWIICDNKVFEYYRVDYDEVNWDLLHDQLQNNHTQIDVINRAQIIDHALNLASANQIKKTYERALNITSYLKKEFDWLPWETLYNNFERLQNLLSGTEAGALLNSHIQRLALHLYEFYTFNEDPKDKALDLCLRKIAVRIACETNFAPCVEEAKNFFFNWTKGLEWRSQTLKNEIIFPTMGNNEDQTDSFSIILYFQGLTEDDLLGLTCKKELFLVR
;
A
#
# COMPACT_ATOMS: atom_id res chain seq x y z
N MET A 1 8.44 15.93 18.59
CA MET A 1 7.20 15.67 19.37
C MET A 1 6.85 16.88 20.23
N ILE A 2 5.56 17.13 20.51
CA ILE A 2 5.07 18.17 21.44
C ILE A 2 4.42 17.46 22.63
N CYS A 3 4.88 17.73 23.84
CA CYS A 3 4.30 17.17 25.07
C CYS A 3 3.01 17.91 25.45
N SER A 4 1.91 17.20 25.70
CA SER A 4 0.64 17.78 26.17
C SER A 4 0.61 18.02 27.68
N GLU A 5 1.39 17.26 28.43
CA GLU A 5 1.56 17.36 29.88
C GLU A 5 3.05 17.20 30.21
N ASN A 6 3.46 17.72 31.36
CA ASN A 6 4.83 17.53 31.81
C ASN A 6 5.08 16.04 32.13
N THR A 7 6.26 15.54 31.78
CA THR A 7 6.57 14.11 31.98
C THR A 7 8.07 13.88 32.12
N GLN A 8 8.45 12.86 32.89
CA GLN A 8 9.83 12.33 32.96
C GLN A 8 10.01 11.06 32.14
N HIS A 9 8.97 10.66 31.40
CA HIS A 9 8.92 9.42 30.65
C HIS A 9 8.47 9.67 29.22
N ILE A 10 9.17 9.05 28.27
CA ILE A 10 8.74 8.94 26.88
C ILE A 10 8.34 7.49 26.66
N VAL A 11 7.12 7.26 26.18
CA VAL A 11 6.62 5.92 25.83
C VAL A 11 6.47 5.86 24.32
N LEU A 12 7.13 4.90 23.70
CA LEU A 12 7.07 4.61 22.28
C LEU A 12 6.41 3.25 22.08
N HIS A 13 5.56 3.14 21.06
CA HIS A 13 5.11 1.83 20.58
C HIS A 13 6.13 1.35 19.54
N ILE A 14 6.85 0.27 19.85
CA ILE A 14 7.87 -0.29 18.96
C ILE A 14 7.50 -1.74 18.60
N ASN A 15 7.27 -2.00 17.32
CA ASN A 15 6.99 -3.34 16.81
C ASN A 15 8.18 -3.82 15.97
N ASP A 16 8.67 -5.03 16.22
CA ASP A 16 9.78 -5.67 15.48
C ASP A 16 11.07 -4.82 15.34
N ILE A 17 11.31 -3.93 16.30
CA ILE A 17 12.49 -3.06 16.36
C ILE A 17 13.25 -3.30 17.68
N ASP A 18 14.54 -3.58 17.57
CA ASP A 18 15.52 -3.69 18.65
C ASP A 18 16.25 -2.35 18.82
N VAL A 19 15.91 -1.59 19.86
CA VAL A 19 16.48 -0.26 20.12
C VAL A 19 17.83 -0.34 20.83
N HIS A 20 18.84 0.38 20.32
CA HIS A 20 20.13 0.53 21.00
C HIS A 20 20.04 1.62 22.08
N SER A 21 19.66 1.23 23.29
CA SER A 21 19.36 2.14 24.41
C SER A 21 20.45 3.18 24.73
N GLU A 22 21.72 2.84 24.51
CA GLU A 22 22.88 3.72 24.74
C GLU A 22 23.03 4.85 23.71
N THR A 23 22.29 4.80 22.61
CA THR A 23 22.33 5.82 21.53
C THR A 23 21.21 6.86 21.65
N ILE A 24 20.31 6.71 22.63
CA ILE A 24 19.16 7.58 22.81
C ILE A 24 19.62 8.98 23.23
N LYS A 25 19.19 10.00 22.47
CA LYS A 25 19.42 11.41 22.78
C LYS A 25 18.13 12.21 22.64
N VAL A 26 17.91 13.11 23.59
CA VAL A 26 16.85 14.13 23.51
C VAL A 26 17.52 15.45 23.15
N SER A 27 16.92 16.20 22.23
CA SER A 27 17.43 17.47 21.72
C SER A 27 16.32 18.50 21.70
N GLY A 28 16.66 19.76 21.95
CA GLY A 28 15.70 20.86 22.03
C GLY A 28 16.06 21.87 23.11
N GLU A 29 15.25 22.92 23.21
CA GLU A 29 15.45 24.00 24.17
C GLU A 29 15.19 23.50 25.60
N GLY A 30 16.16 23.69 26.50
CA GLY A 30 16.03 23.34 27.92
C GLY A 30 16.29 21.87 28.29
N VAL A 31 16.80 21.05 27.35
CA VAL A 31 17.09 19.61 27.57
C VAL A 31 18.54 19.23 27.25
N GLU A 32 19.45 20.21 27.15
CA GLU A 32 20.85 20.01 26.75
C GLU A 32 21.63 19.06 27.68
N ASP A 33 21.31 19.09 28.99
CA ASP A 33 21.91 18.23 30.02
C ASP A 33 21.05 17.00 30.36
N MET A 34 20.02 16.69 29.57
CA MET A 34 19.08 15.61 29.86
C MET A 34 19.70 14.25 29.56
N VAL A 35 19.72 13.35 30.55
CA VAL A 35 20.30 12.01 30.45
C VAL A 35 19.21 10.95 30.55
N VAL A 36 19.37 9.85 29.82
CA VAL A 36 18.52 8.66 29.96
C VAL A 36 18.98 7.86 31.19
N ASN A 37 18.14 7.78 32.20
CA ASN A 37 18.40 7.02 33.43
C ASN A 37 18.23 5.52 33.22
N ARG A 38 17.16 5.13 32.53
CA ARG A 38 16.76 3.73 32.33
C ARG A 38 15.85 3.61 31.13
N THR A 39 15.91 2.46 30.47
CA THR A 39 14.89 2.02 29.50
C THR A 39 14.16 0.77 30.01
N ALA A 40 12.90 0.60 29.60
CA ALA A 40 12.10 -0.58 29.89
C ALA A 40 11.33 -0.99 28.63
N PHE A 41 11.26 -2.30 28.36
CA PHE A 41 10.51 -2.86 27.25
C PHE A 41 9.50 -3.89 27.75
N GLU A 42 8.24 -3.75 27.33
CA GLU A 42 7.16 -4.68 27.63
C GLU A 42 6.79 -5.48 26.38
N MET A 43 7.04 -6.80 26.41
CA MET A 43 6.91 -7.65 25.22
C MET A 43 5.47 -7.83 24.76
N ILE A 44 4.51 -7.83 25.69
CA ILE A 44 3.10 -8.10 25.38
C ILE A 44 2.45 -6.90 24.68
N THR A 45 2.72 -5.70 25.18
CA THR A 45 2.10 -4.47 24.69
C THR A 45 3.01 -3.69 23.74
N GLN A 46 4.22 -4.18 23.51
CA GLN A 46 5.20 -3.59 22.60
C GLN A 46 5.55 -2.13 22.94
N PHE A 47 5.46 -1.77 24.21
CA PHE A 47 5.83 -0.44 24.69
C PHE A 47 7.29 -0.39 25.14
N PHE A 48 7.99 0.63 24.67
CA PHE A 48 9.33 1.00 25.08
C PHE A 48 9.29 2.33 25.83
N THR A 49 9.68 2.29 27.10
CA THR A 49 9.65 3.44 28.00
C THR A 49 11.07 3.92 28.28
N ILE A 50 11.30 5.21 28.06
CA ILE A 50 12.55 5.90 28.33
C ILE A 50 12.34 6.77 29.57
N HIS A 51 13.13 6.54 30.61
CA HIS A 51 13.12 7.33 31.84
C HIS A 51 14.25 8.37 31.77
N LEU A 52 13.90 9.64 31.89
CA LEU A 52 14.85 10.76 31.81
C LEU A 52 15.27 11.22 33.21
N SER A 53 16.40 11.93 33.28
CA SER A 53 16.95 12.52 34.51
C SER A 53 16.18 13.74 34.99
N GLY A 54 15.34 14.34 34.14
CA GLY A 54 14.58 15.55 34.39
C GLY A 54 13.24 15.54 33.66
N GLU A 55 12.44 16.58 33.93
CA GLU A 55 11.07 16.71 33.46
C GLU A 55 11.00 17.48 32.14
N LEU A 56 10.32 16.89 31.15
CA LEU A 56 9.96 17.53 29.90
C LEU A 56 8.76 18.45 30.14
N ILE A 57 8.86 19.71 29.69
CA ILE A 57 7.81 20.71 29.87
C ILE A 57 6.81 20.65 28.71
N ALA A 58 5.52 20.67 29.05
CA ALA A 58 4.44 20.70 28.07
C ALA A 58 4.52 21.92 27.13
N GLY A 59 4.20 21.72 25.86
CA GLY A 59 4.21 22.77 24.84
C GLY A 59 5.56 23.06 24.18
N ILE A 60 6.66 22.45 24.64
CA ILE A 60 7.97 22.55 23.99
C ILE A 60 8.11 21.47 22.91
N GLN A 61 8.59 21.87 21.72
CA GLN A 61 8.92 20.94 20.65
C GLN A 61 10.32 20.36 20.89
N LEU A 62 10.39 19.04 21.01
CA LEU A 62 11.63 18.30 21.28
C LEU A 62 11.88 17.26 20.18
N GLY A 63 13.16 17.00 19.92
CA GLY A 63 13.65 15.93 19.06
C GLY A 63 14.15 14.74 19.87
N LEU A 64 13.85 13.52 19.42
CA LEU A 64 14.34 12.27 19.98
C LEU A 64 15.07 11.51 18.88
N SER A 65 16.32 11.10 19.13
CA SER A 65 17.11 10.32 18.18
C SER A 65 17.67 9.07 18.85
N MET A 66 17.65 7.94 18.14
CA MET A 66 18.22 6.67 18.58
C MET A 66 18.58 5.77 17.39
N SER A 67 19.57 4.90 17.56
CA SER A 67 19.87 3.81 16.64
C SER A 67 19.04 2.58 16.99
N TYR A 68 18.69 1.79 15.98
CA TYR A 68 17.93 0.56 16.15
C TYR A 68 18.31 -0.48 15.09
N PHE A 69 17.98 -1.74 15.38
CA PHE A 69 18.01 -2.86 14.45
C PHE A 69 16.57 -3.34 14.22
N ALA A 70 16.21 -3.72 13.01
CA ALA A 70 14.88 -4.27 12.73
C ALA A 70 14.99 -5.35 11.67
N LYS A 71 14.17 -6.40 11.77
CA LYS A 71 14.05 -7.39 10.71
C LYS A 71 13.14 -6.84 9.64
N LEU A 72 13.63 -6.77 8.40
CA LEU A 72 12.84 -6.30 7.27
C LEU A 72 11.61 -7.19 7.09
N ASN A 73 10.43 -6.66 7.42
CA ASN A 73 9.12 -7.25 7.17
C ASN A 73 8.15 -6.14 6.68
N ASP A 74 7.07 -6.53 6.02
CA ASP A 74 6.10 -5.61 5.39
C ASP A 74 5.34 -4.73 6.40
N GLY A 75 5.53 -4.96 7.71
CA GLY A 75 4.86 -4.25 8.81
C GLY A 75 5.61 -3.02 9.37
N LEU A 76 6.85 -2.76 8.95
CA LEU A 76 7.66 -1.63 9.44
C LEU A 76 7.35 -0.33 8.68
N GLY A 77 6.08 0.08 8.66
CA GLY A 77 5.65 1.40 8.24
C GLY A 77 5.98 2.47 9.29
N VAL A 78 7.27 2.80 9.47
CA VAL A 78 7.68 3.97 10.26
C VAL A 78 8.33 4.98 9.29
N THR A 79 7.56 6.00 8.91
CA THR A 79 8.13 7.25 8.38
C THR A 79 8.89 7.93 9.53
N THR A 80 10.21 7.87 9.51
CA THR A 80 11.07 8.68 10.38
C THR A 80 11.33 10.04 9.73
N ASP A 81 11.32 11.13 10.49
CA ASP A 81 11.57 12.50 10.02
C ASP A 81 13.05 12.76 9.58
N TRP A 82 13.79 11.72 9.16
CA TRP A 82 15.22 11.78 8.84
C TRP A 82 15.54 11.48 7.37
N TRP A 83 14.54 11.53 6.48
CA TRP A 83 14.71 11.25 5.05
C TRP A 83 15.08 12.47 4.18
N GLU A 84 15.61 13.55 4.76
CA GLU A 84 16.10 14.70 3.99
C GLU A 84 17.48 14.48 3.32
N MET A 85 18.05 13.26 3.28
CA MET A 85 19.42 13.08 2.74
C MET A 85 19.64 11.94 1.73
N LEU A 86 18.62 11.15 1.35
CA LEU A 86 18.80 10.10 0.33
C LEU A 86 18.42 10.52 -1.11
N TRP A 87 17.56 11.54 -1.28
CA TRP A 87 17.32 12.17 -2.58
C TRP A 87 18.62 12.74 -3.21
N LEU A 88 19.61 13.03 -2.37
CA LEU A 88 20.88 13.58 -2.80
C LEU A 88 21.71 12.55 -3.59
N ASN A 89 21.61 11.24 -3.37
CA ASN A 89 22.61 10.33 -3.93
C ASN A 89 22.39 10.05 -5.43
N ASP A 90 21.18 9.71 -5.86
CA ASP A 90 20.88 9.45 -7.28
C ASP A 90 20.69 10.72 -8.10
N GLY A 91 20.11 11.77 -7.50
CA GLY A 91 20.01 13.09 -8.11
C GLY A 91 21.38 13.73 -8.31
N LEU A 92 22.27 13.66 -7.31
CA LEU A 92 23.65 14.13 -7.42
C LEU A 92 24.47 13.23 -8.34
N ALA A 93 24.31 11.89 -8.30
CA ALA A 93 25.05 11.00 -9.21
C ALA A 93 24.65 11.25 -10.67
N THR A 94 23.37 11.48 -10.94
CA THR A 94 22.88 11.86 -12.27
C THR A 94 23.42 13.24 -12.67
N TYR A 95 23.33 14.25 -11.80
CA TYR A 95 23.89 15.57 -12.02
C TYR A 95 25.42 15.54 -12.26
N LEU A 96 26.17 14.79 -11.44
CA LEU A 96 27.61 14.60 -11.56
C LEU A 96 28.00 13.81 -12.80
N LYS A 97 27.16 12.88 -13.26
CA LYS A 97 27.33 12.20 -14.55
C LYS A 97 27.27 13.21 -15.70
N PHE A 98 26.27 14.08 -15.72
CA PHE A 98 26.16 15.12 -16.75
C PHE A 98 27.30 16.15 -16.65
N LYS A 99 27.62 16.65 -15.45
CA LYS A 99 28.75 17.57 -15.20
C LYS A 99 30.11 16.95 -15.51
N GLY A 100 30.31 15.68 -15.17
CA GLY A 100 31.54 14.94 -15.40
C GLY A 100 31.79 14.70 -16.88
N VAL A 101 30.75 14.30 -17.63
CA VAL A 101 30.86 14.13 -19.09
C VAL A 101 31.08 15.48 -19.78
N ASP A 102 30.40 16.55 -19.36
CA ASP A 102 30.63 17.90 -19.89
C ASP A 102 32.06 18.39 -19.61
N TRP A 103 32.63 18.03 -18.46
CA TRP A 103 34.02 18.36 -18.10
C TRP A 103 35.07 17.56 -18.90
N VAL A 104 34.80 16.28 -19.23
CA VAL A 104 35.73 15.48 -20.04
C VAL A 104 35.58 15.81 -21.53
N GLU A 105 34.36 16.07 -21.99
CA GLU A 105 33.98 16.22 -23.40
C GLU A 105 33.12 17.48 -23.60
N HIS A 106 33.76 18.65 -23.48
CA HIS A 106 33.13 19.97 -23.51
C HIS A 106 32.31 20.25 -24.80
N ASP A 107 32.63 19.60 -25.91
CA ASP A 107 31.93 19.79 -27.20
C ASP A 107 30.53 19.16 -27.24
N MET A 108 30.21 18.24 -26.31
CA MET A 108 28.91 17.58 -26.25
C MET A 108 27.79 18.43 -25.64
N LYS A 109 28.11 19.51 -24.92
CA LYS A 109 27.14 20.43 -24.30
C LYS A 109 26.09 19.72 -23.44
N MET A 110 26.53 18.73 -22.67
CA MET A 110 25.65 17.86 -21.87
C MET A 110 24.93 18.63 -20.77
N GLU A 111 25.51 19.72 -20.26
CA GLU A 111 24.85 20.61 -19.28
C GLU A 111 23.60 21.30 -19.88
N GLN A 112 23.65 21.70 -21.15
CA GLN A 112 22.50 22.29 -21.84
C GLN A 112 21.44 21.23 -22.19
N GLN A 113 21.85 19.99 -22.45
CA GLN A 113 20.92 18.87 -22.64
C GLN A 113 20.21 18.45 -21.35
N TYR A 114 20.93 18.37 -20.23
CA TYR A 114 20.32 18.08 -18.91
C TYR A 114 19.22 19.08 -18.56
N VAL A 115 19.47 20.38 -18.76
CA VAL A 115 18.48 21.43 -18.49
C VAL A 115 17.27 21.30 -19.43
N ASN A 116 17.47 21.00 -20.72
CA ASN A 116 16.35 20.86 -21.65
C ASN A 116 15.54 19.56 -21.45
N ASP A 117 16.19 18.46 -21.07
CA ASP A 117 15.52 17.19 -20.78
C ASP A 117 14.82 17.26 -19.42
N ALA A 118 15.45 17.81 -18.38
CA ALA A 118 14.87 17.94 -17.03
C ALA A 118 13.74 18.98 -16.92
N ILE A 119 13.67 19.98 -17.82
CA ILE A 119 12.58 20.97 -17.82
C ILE A 119 11.27 20.37 -18.38
N TYR A 120 11.32 19.28 -19.14
CA TYR A 120 10.15 18.70 -19.83
C TYR A 120 9.92 17.20 -19.61
N THR A 121 10.71 16.53 -18.77
CA THR A 121 10.57 15.09 -18.49
C THR A 121 10.46 14.81 -16.99
N TRP A 122 9.67 13.79 -16.64
CA TRP A 122 9.54 13.27 -15.28
C TRP A 122 10.83 12.57 -14.84
N ILE A 123 11.07 12.57 -13.53
CA ILE A 123 12.15 11.85 -12.88
C ILE A 123 11.55 10.76 -11.99
N ILE A 124 12.11 9.55 -12.10
CA ILE A 124 11.88 8.46 -11.16
C ILE A 124 13.19 8.19 -10.45
N CYS A 125 13.19 8.31 -9.13
CA CYS A 125 14.30 7.89 -8.30
C CYS A 125 14.12 6.40 -7.94
N ASP A 126 15.23 5.70 -7.68
CA ASP A 126 15.24 4.27 -7.36
C ASP A 126 14.61 3.39 -8.47
N ASN A 127 15.18 3.51 -9.67
CA ASN A 127 14.79 2.72 -10.83
C ASN A 127 14.93 1.22 -10.54
N LYS A 128 13.83 0.46 -10.66
CA LYS A 128 13.69 -0.96 -10.30
C LYS A 128 13.84 -1.33 -8.82
N VAL A 129 13.75 -0.37 -7.91
CA VAL A 129 13.62 -0.62 -6.46
C VAL A 129 14.77 -1.47 -5.93
N PHE A 130 15.97 -0.92 -5.93
CA PHE A 130 17.16 -1.58 -5.34
C PHE A 130 17.33 -1.24 -3.86
N GLU A 131 16.61 -0.25 -3.35
CA GLU A 131 16.83 0.33 -2.02
C GLU A 131 15.52 0.39 -1.20
N TYR A 132 15.63 0.36 0.14
CA TYR A 132 14.47 0.19 1.05
C TYR A 132 13.86 1.52 1.51
N TYR A 133 13.53 2.42 0.59
CA TYR A 133 12.94 3.72 0.93
C TYR A 133 11.78 4.14 0.04
N ARG A 134 10.94 5.02 0.59
CA ARG A 134 9.91 5.72 -0.17
C ARG A 134 10.44 7.05 -0.69
N VAL A 135 10.06 7.38 -1.91
CA VAL A 135 10.45 8.62 -2.60
C VAL A 135 9.22 9.52 -2.66
N ASP A 136 9.35 10.71 -2.08
CA ASP A 136 8.44 11.82 -2.34
C ASP A 136 9.05 12.74 -3.39
N TYR A 137 8.20 13.24 -4.29
CA TYR A 137 8.57 14.17 -5.33
C TYR A 137 7.89 15.52 -5.10
N ASP A 138 8.41 16.58 -5.70
CA ASP A 138 7.68 17.85 -5.72
C ASP A 138 6.37 17.74 -6.53
N GLU A 139 5.53 18.77 -6.41
CA GLU A 139 4.22 18.79 -7.05
C GLU A 139 4.32 18.69 -8.58
N VAL A 140 5.35 19.29 -9.17
CA VAL A 140 5.55 19.33 -10.62
C VAL A 140 5.90 17.94 -11.14
N ASN A 141 6.81 17.23 -10.48
CA ASN A 141 7.20 15.90 -10.90
C ASN A 141 6.08 14.88 -10.71
N TRP A 142 5.27 14.99 -9.64
CA TRP A 142 4.07 14.17 -9.49
C TRP A 142 3.08 14.37 -10.64
N ASP A 143 2.88 15.61 -11.09
CA ASP A 143 2.00 15.92 -12.22
C ASP A 143 2.58 15.39 -13.55
N LEU A 144 3.90 15.50 -13.77
CA LEU A 144 4.58 14.92 -14.94
C LEU A 144 4.50 13.38 -14.96
N LEU A 145 4.64 12.73 -13.80
CA LEU A 145 4.48 11.28 -13.67
C LEU A 145 3.03 10.86 -13.96
N HIS A 146 2.05 11.61 -13.42
CA HIS A 146 0.64 11.38 -13.76
C HIS A 146 0.42 11.46 -15.27
N ASP A 147 0.89 12.52 -15.92
CA ASP A 147 0.75 12.71 -17.36
C ASP A 147 1.42 11.59 -18.17
N GLN A 148 2.63 11.17 -17.79
CA GLN A 148 3.29 10.04 -18.43
C GLN A 148 2.49 8.76 -18.28
N LEU A 149 2.03 8.45 -17.07
CA LEU A 149 1.22 7.27 -16.81
C LEU A 149 -0.08 7.32 -17.61
N GLN A 150 -0.75 8.47 -17.70
CA GLN A 150 -1.96 8.67 -18.52
C GLN A 150 -1.72 8.57 -20.02
N ASN A 151 -0.56 9.00 -20.52
CA ASN A 151 -0.24 8.97 -21.95
C ASN A 151 0.33 7.60 -22.35
N ASN A 152 1.46 7.20 -21.77
CA ASN A 152 2.15 5.95 -22.08
C ASN A 152 2.86 5.34 -20.85
N HIS A 153 2.10 4.63 -20.03
CA HIS A 153 2.62 3.99 -18.82
C HIS A 153 3.72 2.97 -19.12
N THR A 154 3.71 2.28 -20.26
CA THR A 154 4.69 1.22 -20.58
C THR A 154 6.12 1.73 -20.82
N GLN A 155 6.33 3.04 -20.94
CA GLN A 155 7.67 3.63 -20.91
C GLN A 155 8.32 3.59 -19.52
N ILE A 156 7.51 3.50 -18.46
CA ILE A 156 7.96 3.30 -17.08
C ILE A 156 7.96 1.80 -16.82
N ASP A 157 9.05 1.27 -16.26
CA ASP A 157 9.18 -0.15 -15.89
C ASP A 157 8.05 -0.57 -14.92
N VAL A 158 7.56 -1.79 -15.06
CA VAL A 158 6.46 -2.34 -14.24
C VAL A 158 6.73 -2.21 -12.74
N ILE A 159 7.98 -2.37 -12.32
CA ILE A 159 8.39 -2.23 -10.91
C ILE A 159 8.23 -0.78 -10.46
N ASN A 160 8.67 0.18 -11.26
CA ASN A 160 8.55 1.60 -10.91
C ASN A 160 7.11 2.11 -10.96
N ARG A 161 6.27 1.53 -11.83
CA ARG A 161 4.82 1.84 -11.83
C ARG A 161 4.14 1.40 -10.53
N ALA A 162 4.51 0.22 -10.03
CA ALA A 162 4.05 -0.27 -8.74
C ALA A 162 4.59 0.59 -7.59
N GLN A 163 5.88 0.90 -7.60
CA GLN A 163 6.53 1.80 -6.63
C GLN A 163 5.83 3.18 -6.54
N ILE A 164 5.52 3.79 -7.69
CA ILE A 164 4.80 5.07 -7.75
C ILE A 164 3.46 4.99 -7.03
N ILE A 165 2.70 3.91 -7.25
CA ILE A 165 1.41 3.69 -6.58
C ILE A 165 1.61 3.53 -5.07
N ASP A 166 2.57 2.69 -4.65
CA ASP A 166 2.85 2.44 -3.24
C ASP A 166 3.22 3.74 -2.51
N HIS A 167 4.16 4.49 -3.08
CA HIS A 167 4.67 5.73 -2.50
C HIS A 167 3.55 6.76 -2.40
N ALA A 168 2.79 6.97 -3.47
CA ALA A 168 1.70 7.94 -3.48
C ALA A 168 0.66 7.64 -2.39
N LEU A 169 0.24 6.38 -2.23
CA LEU A 169 -0.78 5.99 -1.26
C LEU A 169 -0.25 6.01 0.19
N ASN A 170 0.98 5.54 0.42
CA ASN A 170 1.57 5.53 1.76
C ASN A 170 1.93 6.95 2.24
N LEU A 171 2.52 7.78 1.39
CA LEU A 171 2.82 9.18 1.75
C LEU A 171 1.53 9.99 1.96
N ALA A 172 0.47 9.72 1.19
CA ALA A 172 -0.86 10.30 1.45
C ALA A 172 -1.42 9.87 2.82
N SER A 173 -1.24 8.60 3.19
CA SER A 173 -1.66 8.09 4.49
C SER A 173 -0.89 8.67 5.67
N ALA A 174 0.38 8.99 5.47
CA ALA A 174 1.24 9.65 6.45
C ALA A 174 1.05 11.18 6.48
N ASN A 175 0.12 11.73 5.66
CA ASN A 175 -0.10 13.17 5.50
C ASN A 175 1.18 13.93 5.06
N GLN A 176 2.05 13.28 4.27
CA GLN A 176 3.32 13.84 3.79
C GLN A 176 3.20 14.48 2.40
N ILE A 177 2.19 14.12 1.59
CA ILE A 177 1.90 14.76 0.30
C ILE A 177 0.94 15.94 0.47
N LYS A 178 1.26 17.10 -0.12
CA LYS A 178 0.29 18.20 -0.30
C LYS A 178 -0.87 17.73 -1.18
N LYS A 179 -2.12 17.93 -0.73
CA LYS A 179 -3.34 17.34 -1.32
C LYS A 179 -3.39 15.80 -1.24
N THR A 180 -2.84 15.25 -0.14
CA THR A 180 -2.92 13.86 0.36
C THR A 180 -3.50 12.82 -0.62
N TYR A 181 -4.77 12.42 -0.43
CA TYR A 181 -5.40 11.36 -1.20
C TYR A 181 -5.92 11.83 -2.56
N GLU A 182 -6.19 13.12 -2.77
CA GLU A 182 -6.62 13.62 -4.08
C GLU A 182 -5.54 13.34 -5.14
N ARG A 183 -4.29 13.69 -4.83
CA ARG A 183 -3.16 13.44 -5.73
C ARG A 183 -2.87 11.95 -5.88
N ALA A 184 -2.86 11.20 -4.78
CA ALA A 184 -2.59 9.77 -4.82
C ALA A 184 -3.64 9.00 -5.66
N LEU A 185 -4.92 9.30 -5.48
CA LEU A 185 -6.00 8.71 -6.29
C LEU A 185 -5.97 9.19 -7.74
N ASN A 186 -5.51 10.41 -8.02
CA ASN A 186 -5.33 10.86 -9.38
C ASN A 186 -4.20 10.11 -10.10
N ILE A 187 -3.10 9.80 -9.39
CA ILE A 187 -2.02 8.96 -9.91
C ILE A 187 -2.57 7.59 -10.29
N THR A 188 -3.33 6.90 -9.43
CA THR A 188 -3.84 5.54 -9.72
C THR A 188 -4.82 5.49 -10.90
N SER A 189 -5.35 6.62 -11.37
CA SER A 189 -6.35 6.65 -12.44
C SER A 189 -5.86 6.10 -13.79
N TYR A 190 -4.55 5.96 -14.01
CA TYR A 190 -4.03 5.35 -15.24
C TYR A 190 -4.29 3.85 -15.31
N LEU A 191 -4.59 3.20 -14.17
CA LEU A 191 -4.77 1.75 -14.08
C LEU A 191 -5.88 1.22 -14.99
N LYS A 192 -6.82 2.07 -15.43
CA LYS A 192 -7.82 1.79 -16.48
C LYS A 192 -7.27 1.22 -17.81
N LYS A 193 -5.95 1.25 -18.02
CA LYS A 193 -5.24 0.67 -19.17
C LYS A 193 -4.07 -0.23 -18.79
N GLU A 194 -3.91 -0.53 -17.50
CA GLU A 194 -2.84 -1.38 -16.97
C GLU A 194 -3.24 -2.85 -17.00
N PHE A 195 -2.31 -3.70 -17.45
CA PHE A 195 -2.48 -5.16 -17.57
C PHE A 195 -1.31 -5.95 -16.94
N ASP A 196 -0.34 -5.26 -16.32
CA ASP A 196 0.65 -5.94 -15.50
C ASP A 196 0.12 -6.17 -14.09
N TRP A 197 0.37 -7.36 -13.54
CA TRP A 197 -0.12 -7.77 -12.22
C TRP A 197 0.40 -6.88 -11.07
N LEU A 198 1.68 -6.50 -11.11
CA LEU A 198 2.34 -5.87 -9.96
C LEU A 198 1.74 -4.50 -9.57
N PRO A 199 1.49 -3.55 -10.48
CA PRO A 199 0.78 -2.30 -10.14
C PRO A 199 -0.60 -2.53 -9.51
N TRP A 200 -1.32 -3.56 -9.96
CA TRP A 200 -2.64 -3.92 -9.45
C TRP A 200 -2.59 -4.55 -8.06
N GLU A 201 -1.62 -5.42 -7.82
CA GLU A 201 -1.35 -6.00 -6.51
C GLU A 201 -1.02 -4.88 -5.49
N THR A 202 -0.15 -3.94 -5.87
CA THR A 202 0.21 -2.80 -5.02
C THR A 202 -0.99 -1.91 -4.71
N LEU A 203 -1.83 -1.63 -5.71
CA LEU A 203 -3.08 -0.91 -5.49
C LEU A 203 -3.96 -1.68 -4.49
N TYR A 204 -4.25 -2.94 -4.76
CA TYR A 204 -5.18 -3.73 -3.98
C TYR A 204 -4.79 -3.78 -2.50
N ASN A 205 -3.52 -4.05 -2.18
CA ASN A 205 -3.02 -4.11 -0.81
C ASN A 205 -3.15 -2.77 -0.06
N ASN A 206 -2.88 -1.65 -0.74
CA ASN A 206 -3.05 -0.32 -0.14
C ASN A 206 -4.53 0.04 0.06
N PHE A 207 -5.40 -0.39 -0.87
CA PHE A 207 -6.83 -0.08 -0.82
C PHE A 207 -7.61 -0.96 0.14
N GLU A 208 -7.22 -2.21 0.36
CA GLU A 208 -7.84 -3.09 1.37
C GLU A 208 -7.83 -2.42 2.74
N ARG A 209 -6.70 -1.80 3.12
CA ARG A 209 -6.59 -1.01 4.35
C ARG A 209 -7.57 0.16 4.38
N LEU A 210 -7.71 0.90 3.28
CA LEU A 210 -8.65 2.02 3.18
C LEU A 210 -10.11 1.56 3.23
N GLN A 211 -10.44 0.46 2.55
CA GLN A 211 -11.78 -0.12 2.56
C GLN A 211 -12.18 -0.56 3.96
N ASN A 212 -11.27 -1.19 4.70
CA ASN A 212 -11.50 -1.58 6.09
C ASN A 212 -11.75 -0.37 6.99
N LEU A 213 -10.96 0.70 6.86
CA LEU A 213 -11.13 1.93 7.63
C LEU A 213 -12.42 2.69 7.28
N LEU A 214 -12.83 2.66 6.02
CA LEU A 214 -13.98 3.40 5.51
C LEU A 214 -15.25 2.54 5.40
N SER A 215 -15.22 1.31 5.90
CA SER A 215 -16.34 0.38 5.81
C SER A 215 -17.60 0.96 6.46
N GLY A 216 -18.73 0.87 5.75
CA GLY A 216 -20.01 1.42 6.21
C GLY A 216 -20.16 2.94 6.09
N THR A 217 -19.18 3.65 5.52
CA THR A 217 -19.26 5.11 5.28
C THR A 217 -19.59 5.44 3.82
N GLU A 218 -20.09 6.66 3.56
CA GLU A 218 -20.29 7.18 2.20
C GLU A 218 -18.96 7.23 1.42
N ALA A 219 -17.87 7.64 2.07
CA ALA A 219 -16.53 7.66 1.46
C ALA A 219 -16.08 6.26 1.04
N GLY A 220 -16.36 5.23 1.83
CA GLY A 220 -16.08 3.84 1.48
C GLY A 220 -16.86 3.38 0.24
N ALA A 221 -18.14 3.76 0.13
CA ALA A 221 -18.94 3.46 -1.06
C ALA A 221 -18.39 4.14 -2.32
N LEU A 222 -17.97 5.41 -2.20
CA LEU A 222 -17.33 6.14 -3.30
C LEU A 222 -15.98 5.51 -3.70
N LEU A 223 -15.19 5.06 -2.72
CA LEU A 223 -13.94 4.35 -2.94
C LEU A 223 -14.17 3.05 -3.72
N ASN A 224 -15.11 2.22 -3.29
CA ASN A 224 -15.47 0.97 -3.97
C ASN A 224 -15.91 1.23 -5.42
N SER A 225 -16.74 2.26 -5.64
CA SER A 225 -17.17 2.67 -6.97
C SER A 225 -16.00 3.14 -7.85
N HIS A 226 -15.01 3.81 -7.26
CA HIS A 226 -13.81 4.24 -7.98
C HIS A 226 -12.94 3.05 -8.39
N ILE A 227 -12.59 2.15 -7.48
CA ILE A 227 -11.76 0.97 -7.78
C ILE A 227 -12.46 0.07 -8.81
N GLN A 228 -13.77 -0.16 -8.67
CA GLN A 228 -14.56 -0.93 -9.63
C GLN A 228 -14.42 -0.37 -11.05
N ARG A 229 -14.52 0.96 -11.22
CA ARG A 229 -14.34 1.61 -12.53
C ARG A 229 -12.94 1.44 -13.08
N LEU A 230 -11.91 1.47 -12.23
CA LEU A 230 -10.53 1.26 -12.67
C LEU A 230 -10.30 -0.18 -13.15
N ALA A 231 -10.90 -1.17 -12.49
CA ALA A 231 -10.67 -2.59 -12.76
C ALA A 231 -11.63 -3.21 -13.80
N LEU A 232 -12.61 -2.45 -14.28
CA LEU A 232 -13.66 -2.98 -15.16
C LEU A 232 -13.10 -3.63 -16.43
N HIS A 233 -12.11 -3.01 -17.07
CA HIS A 233 -11.49 -3.57 -18.29
C HIS A 233 -10.80 -4.91 -18.03
N LEU A 234 -10.24 -5.12 -16.82
CA LEU A 234 -9.65 -6.40 -16.44
C LEU A 234 -10.72 -7.48 -16.30
N TYR A 235 -11.84 -7.15 -15.64
CA TYR A 235 -12.93 -8.10 -15.46
C TYR A 235 -13.53 -8.49 -16.83
N GLU A 236 -13.76 -7.52 -17.71
CA GLU A 236 -14.26 -7.74 -19.06
C GLU A 236 -13.30 -8.56 -19.92
N PHE A 237 -11.99 -8.40 -19.72
CA PHE A 237 -10.97 -9.17 -20.44
C PHE A 237 -10.85 -10.61 -19.93
N TYR A 238 -10.73 -10.79 -18.61
CA TYR A 238 -10.46 -12.09 -18.02
C TYR A 238 -11.75 -12.88 -17.76
N THR A 239 -12.72 -12.34 -17.01
CA THR A 239 -13.89 -13.07 -16.47
C THR A 239 -13.49 -14.27 -15.58
N PHE A 240 -14.45 -15.14 -15.23
CA PHE A 240 -14.18 -16.40 -14.51
C PHE A 240 -13.59 -17.51 -15.37
N ASN A 241 -13.47 -17.32 -16.69
CA ASN A 241 -13.02 -18.36 -17.61
C ASN A 241 -11.50 -18.27 -17.87
N GLU A 242 -10.73 -19.13 -17.20
CA GLU A 242 -9.29 -19.29 -17.45
C GLU A 242 -9.02 -19.72 -18.90
N ASP A 243 -8.09 -19.06 -19.58
CA ASP A 243 -7.60 -19.47 -20.90
C ASP A 243 -6.42 -20.42 -20.70
N PRO A 244 -6.35 -21.58 -21.39
CA PRO A 244 -5.17 -22.45 -21.36
C PRO A 244 -3.84 -21.78 -21.73
N LYS A 245 -3.88 -20.60 -22.36
CA LYS A 245 -2.73 -19.77 -22.71
C LYS A 245 -2.34 -18.75 -21.64
N ASP A 246 -3.14 -18.60 -20.58
CA ASP A 246 -2.84 -17.70 -19.48
C ASP A 246 -1.48 -18.05 -18.86
N LYS A 247 -0.63 -17.04 -18.68
CA LYS A 247 0.61 -17.19 -17.91
C LYS A 247 0.29 -17.06 -16.43
N ALA A 248 1.26 -17.42 -15.58
CA ALA A 248 1.12 -17.31 -14.13
C ALA A 248 0.64 -15.92 -13.67
N LEU A 249 1.19 -14.84 -14.23
CA LEU A 249 0.80 -13.48 -13.87
C LEU A 249 -0.59 -13.08 -14.40
N ASP A 250 -1.05 -13.67 -15.52
CA ASP A 250 -2.40 -13.47 -16.03
C ASP A 250 -3.44 -14.07 -15.07
N LEU A 251 -3.13 -15.25 -14.50
CA LEU A 251 -3.97 -15.88 -13.48
C LEU A 251 -4.01 -15.04 -12.18
N CYS A 252 -2.89 -14.45 -11.77
CA CYS A 252 -2.85 -13.55 -10.63
C CYS A 252 -3.68 -12.28 -10.86
N LEU A 253 -3.56 -11.66 -12.04
CA LEU A 253 -4.32 -10.46 -12.36
C LEU A 253 -5.82 -10.75 -12.53
N ARG A 254 -6.18 -11.89 -13.13
CA ARG A 254 -7.55 -12.40 -13.19
C ARG A 254 -8.17 -12.52 -11.80
N LYS A 255 -7.43 -13.06 -10.84
CA LYS A 255 -7.88 -13.18 -9.44
C LYS A 255 -8.21 -11.80 -8.85
N ILE A 256 -7.33 -10.82 -9.01
CA ILE A 256 -7.57 -9.43 -8.56
C ILE A 256 -8.82 -8.85 -9.25
N ALA A 257 -8.94 -9.04 -10.57
CA ALA A 257 -10.05 -8.50 -11.36
C ALA A 257 -11.41 -9.03 -10.91
N VAL A 258 -11.53 -10.35 -10.75
CA VAL A 258 -12.75 -11.01 -10.25
C VAL A 258 -13.03 -10.58 -8.82
N ARG A 259 -12.00 -10.55 -7.97
CA ARG A 259 -12.15 -10.13 -6.58
C ARG A 259 -12.70 -8.73 -6.44
N ILE A 260 -12.07 -7.74 -7.08
CA ILE A 260 -12.53 -6.34 -7.06
C ILE A 260 -13.97 -6.23 -7.59
N ALA A 261 -14.27 -6.85 -8.72
CA ALA A 261 -15.60 -6.77 -9.33
C ALA A 261 -16.67 -7.30 -8.36
N CYS A 262 -16.43 -8.45 -7.75
CA CYS A 262 -17.39 -9.05 -6.85
C CYS A 262 -17.50 -8.36 -5.48
N GLU A 263 -16.38 -7.96 -4.85
CA GLU A 263 -16.37 -7.23 -3.57
C GLU A 263 -17.07 -5.86 -3.66
N THR A 264 -17.02 -5.25 -4.85
CA THR A 264 -17.69 -3.97 -5.13
C THR A 264 -19.13 -4.13 -5.62
N ASN A 265 -19.70 -5.35 -5.55
CA ASN A 265 -21.06 -5.69 -5.99
C ASN A 265 -21.34 -5.43 -7.48
N PHE A 266 -20.36 -5.67 -8.35
CA PHE A 266 -20.60 -5.65 -9.79
C PHE A 266 -21.55 -6.78 -10.18
N ALA A 267 -22.75 -6.44 -10.66
CA ALA A 267 -23.83 -7.41 -10.86
C ALA A 267 -23.44 -8.62 -11.72
N PRO A 268 -22.75 -8.46 -12.88
CA PRO A 268 -22.29 -9.61 -13.67
C PRO A 268 -21.39 -10.58 -12.88
N CYS A 269 -20.50 -10.05 -12.03
CA CYS A 269 -19.61 -10.88 -11.20
C CYS A 269 -20.40 -11.67 -10.15
N VAL A 270 -21.31 -10.99 -9.45
CA VAL A 270 -22.12 -11.61 -8.40
C VAL A 270 -23.06 -12.67 -8.97
N GLU A 271 -23.71 -12.41 -10.11
CA GLU A 271 -24.60 -13.36 -10.76
C GLU A 271 -23.83 -14.60 -11.26
N GLU A 272 -22.67 -14.40 -11.89
CA GLU A 272 -21.84 -15.49 -12.37
C GLU A 272 -21.29 -16.33 -11.20
N ALA A 273 -20.83 -15.69 -10.12
CA ALA A 273 -20.41 -16.37 -8.89
C ALA A 273 -21.56 -17.20 -8.28
N LYS A 274 -22.78 -16.66 -8.21
CA LYS A 274 -23.97 -17.39 -7.72
C LYS A 274 -24.27 -18.62 -8.58
N ASN A 275 -24.18 -18.49 -9.90
CA ASN A 275 -24.39 -19.60 -10.83
C ASN A 275 -23.34 -20.71 -10.65
N PHE A 276 -22.06 -20.34 -10.50
CA PHE A 276 -21.00 -21.32 -10.23
C PHE A 276 -21.20 -22.05 -8.90
N PHE A 277 -21.51 -21.30 -7.83
CA PHE A 277 -21.79 -21.87 -6.53
C PHE A 277 -22.98 -22.85 -6.58
N PHE A 278 -24.08 -22.47 -7.23
CA PHE A 278 -25.26 -23.33 -7.36
C PHE A 278 -25.03 -24.58 -8.22
N ASN A 279 -24.19 -24.49 -9.25
CA ASN A 279 -23.80 -25.67 -10.03
C ASN A 279 -22.96 -26.63 -9.18
N TRP A 280 -22.03 -26.10 -8.39
CA TRP A 280 -21.22 -26.89 -7.47
C TRP A 280 -22.07 -27.61 -6.42
N THR A 281 -23.08 -26.96 -5.82
CA THR A 281 -23.97 -27.61 -4.83
C THR A 281 -24.78 -28.77 -5.42
N LYS A 282 -24.92 -28.85 -6.75
CA LYS A 282 -25.51 -29.98 -7.47
C LYS A 282 -24.54 -31.11 -7.80
N GLY A 283 -23.30 -31.03 -7.31
CA GLY A 283 -22.25 -32.02 -7.55
C GLY A 283 -21.51 -31.86 -8.87
N LEU A 284 -21.61 -30.69 -9.52
CA LEU A 284 -20.74 -30.36 -10.66
C LEU A 284 -19.36 -29.92 -10.14
N GLU A 285 -18.30 -30.31 -10.85
CA GLU A 285 -16.94 -29.91 -10.50
C GLU A 285 -16.72 -28.40 -10.66
N TRP A 286 -15.81 -27.84 -9.85
CA TRP A 286 -15.36 -26.46 -10.00
C TRP A 286 -14.72 -26.28 -11.37
N ARG A 287 -15.12 -25.21 -12.08
CA ARG A 287 -14.50 -24.87 -13.38
C ARG A 287 -13.07 -24.35 -13.21
N SER A 288 -12.79 -23.64 -12.12
CA SER A 288 -11.44 -23.15 -11.75
C SER A 288 -11.20 -23.39 -10.27
N GLN A 289 -10.09 -24.06 -9.95
CA GLN A 289 -9.64 -24.24 -8.57
C GLN A 289 -9.02 -22.94 -8.02
N THR A 290 -8.47 -22.10 -8.89
CA THR A 290 -7.77 -20.85 -8.55
C THR A 290 -8.72 -19.76 -8.06
N LEU A 291 -9.96 -19.74 -8.59
CA LEU A 291 -10.97 -18.72 -8.30
C LEU A 291 -12.01 -19.18 -7.27
N LYS A 292 -11.80 -20.32 -6.62
CA LYS A 292 -12.76 -20.90 -5.66
C LYS A 292 -13.18 -19.88 -4.59
N ASN A 293 -12.22 -19.17 -4.02
CA ASN A 293 -12.49 -18.15 -3.00
C ASN A 293 -13.30 -17.00 -3.61
N GLU A 294 -12.83 -16.44 -4.72
CA GLU A 294 -13.48 -15.33 -5.42
C GLU A 294 -14.93 -15.65 -5.86
N ILE A 295 -15.30 -16.93 -6.02
CA ILE A 295 -16.68 -17.36 -6.24
C ILE A 295 -17.47 -17.46 -4.93
N ILE A 296 -16.87 -17.95 -3.85
CA ILE A 296 -17.57 -18.26 -2.61
C ILE A 296 -17.85 -16.99 -1.78
N PHE A 297 -16.86 -16.13 -1.58
CA PHE A 297 -17.00 -14.89 -0.78
C PHE A 297 -18.21 -14.03 -1.18
N PRO A 298 -18.44 -13.70 -2.46
CA PRO A 298 -19.50 -12.78 -2.87
C PRO A 298 -20.90 -13.39 -2.78
N THR A 299 -20.99 -14.72 -2.90
CA THR A 299 -22.26 -15.45 -2.80
C THR A 299 -22.75 -15.54 -1.36
N MET A 300 -21.85 -15.49 -0.37
CA MET A 300 -22.20 -15.54 1.05
C MET A 300 -22.60 -14.17 1.63
N GLY A 301 -22.06 -13.06 1.10
CA GLY A 301 -22.33 -11.71 1.60
C GLY A 301 -23.63 -11.05 1.11
N ASN A 302 -24.22 -11.53 0.02
CA ASN A 302 -25.32 -10.87 -0.71
C ASN A 302 -26.68 -11.61 -0.67
N ASN A 303 -26.92 -12.44 0.35
CA ASN A 303 -28.18 -13.19 0.45
C ASN A 303 -29.21 -12.43 1.30
N GLU A 304 -30.08 -11.68 0.61
CA GLU A 304 -31.44 -11.40 1.08
C GLU A 304 -32.38 -12.60 0.83
N ASP A 305 -32.02 -13.49 -0.09
CA ASP A 305 -32.79 -14.69 -0.41
C ASP A 305 -32.13 -15.96 0.13
N GLN A 306 -32.98 -16.82 0.69
CA GLN A 306 -32.71 -18.12 1.28
C GLN A 306 -31.95 -19.08 0.34
N THR A 307 -30.66 -18.87 0.10
CA THR A 307 -29.80 -20.01 -0.24
C THR A 307 -29.77 -20.93 0.97
N ASP A 308 -30.51 -22.02 0.84
CA ASP A 308 -30.75 -23.07 1.82
C ASP A 308 -29.58 -23.26 2.79
N SER A 309 -29.89 -23.14 4.08
CA SER A 309 -29.02 -23.49 5.21
C SER A 309 -28.34 -24.86 5.01
N PHE A 310 -28.95 -25.75 4.22
CA PHE A 310 -28.42 -27.04 3.80
C PHE A 310 -27.15 -26.97 2.92
N SER A 311 -27.07 -25.99 2.01
CA SER A 311 -25.88 -25.77 1.16
C SER A 311 -24.68 -25.30 1.99
N ILE A 312 -24.98 -24.52 3.03
CA ILE A 312 -24.01 -24.05 4.03
C ILE A 312 -23.55 -25.22 4.92
N ILE A 313 -24.43 -26.18 5.25
CA ILE A 313 -24.08 -27.39 6.02
C ILE A 313 -23.21 -28.36 5.21
N LEU A 314 -23.48 -28.56 3.92
CA LEU A 314 -22.64 -29.35 3.02
C LEU A 314 -21.26 -28.70 2.82
N TYR A 315 -21.20 -27.37 2.80
CA TYR A 315 -19.95 -26.59 2.80
C TYR A 315 -19.11 -26.90 4.04
N PHE A 316 -19.68 -26.92 5.25
CA PHE A 316 -18.94 -27.18 6.51
C PHE A 316 -18.27 -28.56 6.61
N GLN A 317 -18.68 -29.56 5.82
CA GLN A 317 -18.14 -30.92 5.91
C GLN A 317 -16.85 -31.15 5.11
N GLY A 318 -16.34 -30.13 4.38
CA GLY A 318 -15.18 -30.29 3.48
C GLY A 318 -14.20 -29.11 3.42
N LEU A 319 -14.15 -28.24 4.43
CA LEU A 319 -13.32 -27.02 4.42
C LEU A 319 -11.91 -27.22 4.97
N THR A 320 -10.98 -26.44 4.41
CA THR A 320 -9.67 -26.13 5.00
C THR A 320 -9.72 -24.79 5.76
N GLU A 321 -8.72 -24.47 6.59
CA GLU A 321 -8.69 -23.21 7.38
C GLU A 321 -8.85 -21.95 6.51
N ASP A 322 -8.33 -21.95 5.28
CA ASP A 322 -8.43 -20.82 4.33
C ASP A 322 -9.86 -20.57 3.82
N ASP A 323 -10.72 -21.60 3.79
CA ASP A 323 -12.11 -21.49 3.33
C ASP A 323 -13.03 -20.84 4.40
N LEU A 324 -12.58 -20.73 5.65
CA LEU A 324 -13.36 -20.15 6.75
C LEU A 324 -13.44 -18.61 6.68
N LEU A 325 -12.48 -17.97 6.01
CA LEU A 325 -12.44 -16.51 5.85
C LEU A 325 -13.65 -15.98 5.05
N GLY A 326 -14.26 -16.82 4.18
CA GLY A 326 -15.51 -16.53 3.46
C GLY A 326 -16.74 -16.26 4.35
N LEU A 327 -16.73 -16.80 5.56
CA LEU A 327 -17.88 -16.79 6.46
C LEU A 327 -18.00 -15.51 7.30
N THR A 328 -16.92 -14.72 7.43
CA THR A 328 -16.92 -13.48 8.23
C THR A 328 -17.69 -12.33 7.55
N CYS A 329 -18.09 -12.48 6.29
CA CYS A 329 -18.82 -11.47 5.51
C CYS A 329 -20.35 -11.53 5.63
N LYS A 330 -20.93 -12.37 6.50
CA LYS A 330 -22.39 -12.39 6.72
C LYS A 330 -22.87 -11.12 7.44
N LYS A 331 -23.91 -10.49 6.90
CA LYS A 331 -24.67 -9.43 7.59
C LYS A 331 -25.60 -9.96 8.70
N GLU A 332 -25.85 -11.28 8.75
CA GLU A 332 -26.72 -11.89 9.75
C GLU A 332 -25.93 -12.37 10.99
N LEU A 333 -26.15 -11.68 12.12
CA LEU A 333 -25.46 -11.88 13.39
C LEU A 333 -25.57 -13.31 13.99
N PHE A 334 -26.54 -14.12 13.56
CA PHE A 334 -26.82 -15.42 14.17
C PHE A 334 -25.95 -16.57 13.62
N LEU A 335 -25.26 -16.36 12.50
CA LEU A 335 -24.37 -17.36 11.88
C LEU A 335 -22.89 -17.12 12.21
N VAL A 336 -22.58 -16.04 12.92
CA VAL A 336 -21.24 -15.64 13.37
C VAL A 336 -21.04 -15.93 14.87
N ARG A 337 -22.03 -16.56 15.53
CA ARG A 337 -21.99 -16.93 16.96
C ARG A 337 -21.77 -18.41 17.19
#